data_AF-A0A7W1RNZ9-F1
#
_entry.id   AF-A0A7W1RNZ9-F1
#
_cell.length_a   1.000
_cell.length_b   1.000
_cell.length_c   1.000
_cell.angle_alpha   90.00
_cell.angle_beta   90.00
_cell.angle_gamma   90.00
#
_symmetry.space_group_name_H-M   'P 1'
#
loop_
_entity.id
_entity.type
_entity.pdbx_description
1 polymer ?
#
loop_
_entity_poly.entity_id
_entity_poly.type
_entity_poly.pdbx_seq_one_letter_code
_entity_poly.pdbx_strand_id
1 'polypeptide(L)' 'MIADIRKQLARVPFIPFSIRTSDGFVYAVPTVDRAYVTPNGHRVVVSDDDDSVAILTPLHISGVVGQDASA' A
#
# COMPACT_ATOMS: atom_id res chain seq x y z
N MET A 1 10.04 0.90 4.10
CA MET A 1 8.60 1.12 3.84
C MET A 1 8.24 1.18 2.36
N ILE A 2 8.62 2.19 1.57
CA ILE A 2 8.28 2.18 0.12
C ILE A 2 8.89 0.98 -0.61
N ALA A 3 10.12 0.58 -0.28
CA ALA A 3 10.73 -0.63 -0.84
C ALA A 3 9.92 -1.90 -0.53
N ASP A 4 9.30 -1.98 0.65
CA ASP A 4 8.48 -3.13 1.07
C ASP A 4 7.17 -3.17 0.29
N ILE A 5 6.57 -2.00 0.05
CA ILE A 5 5.39 -1.86 -0.82
C ILE A 5 5.71 -2.27 -2.25
N ARG A 6 6.86 -1.84 -2.81
CA ARG A 6 7.31 -2.30 -4.14
C ARG A 6 7.46 -3.81 -4.20
N LYS A 7 7.99 -4.44 -3.15
CA LYS A 7 8.12 -5.91 -3.07
C LYS A 7 6.75 -6.60 -3.07
N GLN A 8 5.76 -6.06 -2.35
CA GLN A 8 4.40 -6.63 -2.34
C GLN A 8 3.71 -6.47 -3.70
N LEU A 9 3.82 -5.28 -4.33
CA LEU A 9 3.24 -5.03 -5.65
C LEU A 9 3.86 -5.90 -6.76
N ALA A 10 5.15 -6.24 -6.64
CA ALA A 10 5.84 -7.08 -7.60
C ALA A 10 5.64 -8.60 -7.35
N ARG A 11 4.91 -8.99 -6.29
CA ARG A 11 4.73 -10.39 -5.92
C ARG A 11 3.85 -11.11 -6.94
N VAL A 12 4.25 -12.32 -7.35
CA VAL A 12 3.49 -13.20 -8.23
C VAL A 12 3.37 -14.59 -7.59
N PRO A 13 2.16 -15.08 -7.26
CA PRO A 13 0.89 -14.38 -7.39
C PRO A 13 0.82 -13.16 -6.45
N PHE A 14 0.05 -12.15 -6.86
CA PHE A 14 -0.24 -11.01 -6.01
C PHE A 14 -0.96 -11.47 -4.73
N ILE A 15 -0.57 -10.92 -3.58
CA ILE A 15 -1.24 -11.16 -2.31
C ILE A 15 -1.72 -9.81 -1.75
N PRO A 16 -3.02 -9.67 -1.46
CA PRO A 16 -3.56 -8.46 -0.83
C PRO A 16 -2.82 -8.08 0.46
N PHE A 17 -2.66 -6.78 0.66
CA PHE A 17 -2.04 -6.22 1.85
C PHE A 17 -2.68 -4.89 2.22
N SER A 18 -2.30 -4.35 3.38
CA SER A 18 -2.71 -3.02 3.82
C SER A 18 -1.50 -2.15 4.18
N ILE A 19 -1.62 -0.86 3.91
CA ILE A 19 -0.65 0.15 4.29
C ILE A 19 -1.21 0.90 5.49
N ARG A 20 -0.48 0.90 6.60
CA ARG A 20 -0.81 1.68 7.79
C ARG A 20 -0.07 3.01 7.75
N THR A 21 -0.75 4.07 8.17
CA THR A 21 -0.16 5.39 8.33
C THR A 21 -0.03 5.78 9.80
N SER A 22 0.82 6.77 10.09
CA SER A 22 1.13 7.21 11.47
C SER A 22 -0.02 7.96 12.16
N ASP A 23 -0.98 8.48 11.39
CA ASP A 23 -2.23 9.08 11.87
C ASP A 23 -3.36 8.05 12.07
N GLY A 24 -3.07 6.77 11.90
CA GLY A 24 -3.99 5.67 12.22
C GLY A 24 -4.87 5.19 11.07
N PHE A 25 -4.77 5.77 9.87
CA PHE A 25 -5.48 5.24 8.71
C PHE A 25 -4.87 3.94 8.20
N VAL A 26 -5.72 3.13 7.58
CA VAL A 26 -5.37 1.86 6.96
C VAL A 26 -5.93 1.84 5.55
N TYR A 27 -5.03 1.74 4.57
CA TYR A 27 -5.39 1.69 3.17
C TYR A 27 -5.25 0.26 2.66
N ALA A 28 -6.35 -0.34 2.23
CA ALA A 28 -6.36 -1.67 1.65
C ALA A 28 -5.86 -1.64 0.20
N VAL A 29 -5.08 -2.65 -0.19
CA VAL A 29 -4.63 -2.88 -1.56
C VAL A 29 -5.11 -4.29 -1.97
N PRO A 30 -6.39 -4.43 -2.37
CA PRO A 30 -6.99 -5.73 -2.69
C PRO A 30 -6.49 -6.31 -4.02
N THR A 31 -6.01 -5.46 -4.94
CA THR A 31 -5.46 -5.83 -6.24
C THR A 31 -4.26 -4.93 -6.59
N VAL A 32 -3.39 -5.39 -7.49
CA VAL A 32 -2.13 -4.70 -7.83
C VAL A 32 -2.34 -3.30 -8.43
N ASP A 33 -3.47 -3.06 -9.10
CA ASP A 33 -3.84 -1.78 -9.71
C ASP A 33 -4.28 -0.72 -8.69
N ARG A 34 -4.63 -1.12 -7.46
CA ARG A 34 -5.10 -0.19 -6.42
C ARG A 34 -3.98 0.60 -5.75
N ALA A 35 -2.72 0.25 -5.97
CA ALA A 35 -1.61 1.06 -5.49
C ALA A 35 -0.45 1.09 -6.48
N TYR A 36 0.20 2.25 -6.58
CA TYR A 36 1.44 2.37 -7.33
C TYR A 36 2.45 3.25 -6.60
N VAL A 37 3.72 2.98 -6.85
CA VAL A 37 4.83 3.82 -6.38
C VAL A 37 5.19 4.77 -7.52
N THR A 38 5.21 6.07 -7.24
CA THR A 38 5.56 7.06 -8.25
C THR A 38 6.96 6.79 -8.84
N PRO A 39 7.27 7.16 -10.10
CA PRO A 39 8.55 6.84 -10.73
C PRO A 39 9.79 7.32 -9.96
N ASN A 40 9.68 8.45 -9.25
CA ASN A 40 10.73 8.96 -8.38
C ASN A 40 10.91 8.17 -7.06
N GLY A 41 10.08 7.16 -6.80
CA GLY A 41 10.17 6.28 -5.64
C GLY A 41 9.81 6.92 -4.30
N HIS A 42 9.32 8.17 -4.28
CA HIS A 42 9.14 8.94 -3.05
C HIS A 42 7.70 8.98 -2.55
N ARG A 43 6.72 8.49 -3.31
CA ARG A 43 5.32 8.50 -2.91
C ARG A 43 4.66 7.19 -3.28
N VAL A 44 3.66 6.82 -2.48
CA VAL A 44 2.74 5.73 -2.79
C VAL A 44 1.38 6.36 -3.01
N VAL A 45 0.73 5.97 -4.09
CA VAL A 45 -0.62 6.39 -4.40
C VAL A 45 -1.51 5.19 -4.20
N VAL A 46 -2.59 5.35 -3.43
CA VAL A 46 -3.57 4.30 -3.16
C VAL A 46 -4.95 4.81 -3.54
N SER A 47 -5.70 4.03 -4.31
CA SER A 47 -7.07 4.38 -4.72
C SER A 47 -8.06 3.54 -3.93
N ASP A 48 -9.09 4.17 -3.36
CA ASP A 48 -10.20 3.48 -2.72
C ASP A 48 -11.29 3.07 -3.71
N ASP A 49 -12.40 2.53 -3.22
CA ASP A 49 -13.53 2.08 -4.04
C ASP A 49 -14.40 3.22 -4.59
N ASP A 50 -14.25 4.44 -4.08
CA ASP A 50 -14.95 5.63 -4.53
C ASP A 50 -14.11 6.44 -5.55
N ASP A 51 -13.07 5.81 -6.12
CA ASP A 51 -12.07 6.46 -6.99
C ASP A 51 -11.33 7.63 -6.32
N SER A 52 -11.42 7.75 -4.99
CA SER A 52 -10.66 8.72 -4.22
C SER A 52 -9.23 8.22 -4.03
N VAL A 53 -8.29 9.16 -4.07
CA VAL A 53 -6.86 8.85 -4.11
C VAL A 53 -6.14 9.44 -2.90
N ALA A 54 -5.45 8.57 -2.16
CA ALA A 54 -4.53 8.95 -1.09
C ALA A 54 -3.07 8.97 -1.59
N ILE A 55 -2.36 10.06 -1.31
CA ILE A 55 -0.94 10.20 -1.62
C ILE A 55 -0.14 10.10 -0.33
N LEU A 56 0.55 8.98 -0.15
CA LEU A 56 1.32 8.67 1.05
C LEU A 56 2.79 9.02 0.85
N THR A 57 3.36 9.75 1.82
CA THR A 57 4.79 10.04 1.88
C THR A 57 5.51 9.00 2.75
N PRO A 58 6.84 8.82 2.62
CA PRO A 58 7.56 7.76 3.32
C PRO A 58 7.48 7.88 4.84
N LEU A 59 7.47 9.11 5.37
CA LEU A 59 7.39 9.39 6.81
C LEU A 59 5.99 9.15 7.39
N HIS A 60 4.97 9.14 6.54
CA HIS A 60 3.59 8.91 6.93
C HIS A 60 3.27 7.41 6.99
N ILE A 61 4.04 6.57 6.29
CA ILE A 61 3.84 5.11 6.28
C ILE A 61 4.44 4.51 7.55
N SER A 62 3.59 3.97 8.41
CA SER A 62 3.97 3.34 9.67
C SER A 62 4.15 1.82 9.54
N GLY A 63 3.57 1.19 8.51
CA GLY A 63 3.78 -0.23 8.26
C GLY A 63 3.08 -0.78 7.03
N VAL A 64 3.48 -1.99 6.65
CA VAL A 64 2.85 -2.83 5.63
C VAL A 64 2.43 -4.12 6.30
N VAL A 65 1.14 -4.43 6.28
CA VAL A 65 0.58 -5.61 6.93
C VAL A 65 0.06 -6.52 5.84
N GLY A 66 0.63 -7.73 5.75
CA GLY A 66 0.05 -8.78 4.91
C GLY A 66 -1.30 -9.20 5.47
N GLN A 67 -2.18 -9.70 4.62
CA GLN A 67 -3.32 -10.49 5.10
C GLN A 67 -2.81 -11.86 5.58
N ASP A 68 -2.05 -11.89 6.68
CA ASP A 68 -1.83 -13.15 7.37
C ASP A 68 -3.15 -13.58 8.01
N ALA A 69 -3.52 -14.81 7.70
CA ALA A 69 -4.80 -15.43 7.98
C ALA A 69 -5.21 -15.21 9.43
N SER A 70 -6.45 -14.73 9.63
CA SER A 70 -7.20 -15.14 10.81
C SER A 70 -7.28 -16.67 10.77
N ALA A 71 -6.45 -17.31 11.58
CA ALA A 71 -6.69 -18.66 12.08
C ALA A 71 -7.62 -18.57 13.28
#